data_AF-A0A9P7G807-F1
#
_entry.id   AF-A0A9P7G807-F1
#
_cell.length_a   1.000
_cell.length_b   1.000
_cell.length_c   1.000
_cell.angle_alpha   90.00
_cell.angle_beta   90.00
_cell.angle_gamma   90.00
#
_symmetry.space_group_name_H-M   'P 1'
#
loop_
_entity.id
_entity.type
_entity.pdbx_description
1 polymer ?
#
loop_
_entity_poly.entity_id
_entity_poly.type
_entity_poly.pdbx_seq_one_letter_code
_entity_poly.pdbx_strand_id
1 'polypeptide(L)'
;MPTGLLGGKVIGLPPVLNFGSEELKARIVPDVLDGKKFICLAISEAHAGSDVMGLQTTAVKSEDGKEWIINGTKKWITNGTFADYFTVGCKTEDGFTVILVERGPGVETKSIKTSYSPTAGTAYITFDDVHVPVGNTLGQEGGGIFVMLSNFNHERWVMCCASARIEECLKWTTQRKVFGKPLHSQAVIRSKLAAMIARAESAQHWLENITYQMCNMSYKQQANKLAGQIAFLKSYSTSSGQETARDAVQIFGGRGITATGMGKFIEHYHRTVPFDALLGGAEDVLADLGVRQALRAMPKNARL
;
A
#
# COMPACT_ATOMS: atom_id res chain seq x y z
N MET A 1 -12.18 -3.19 -10.38
CA MET A 1 -12.68 -2.03 -9.59
C MET A 1 -11.71 -0.87 -9.75
N PRO A 2 -12.14 0.39 -9.69
CA PRO A 2 -11.25 1.55 -9.71
C PRO A 2 -10.26 1.47 -8.54
N THR A 3 -8.98 1.71 -8.79
CA THR A 3 -7.93 1.63 -7.77
C THR A 3 -8.20 2.56 -6.59
N GLY A 4 -8.85 3.72 -6.81
CA GLY A 4 -9.18 4.67 -5.74
C GLY A 4 -10.24 4.14 -4.77
N LEU A 5 -11.28 3.48 -5.29
CA LEU A 5 -12.41 2.96 -4.50
C LEU A 5 -12.00 1.82 -3.57
N LEU A 6 -11.11 0.94 -4.05
CA LEU A 6 -10.57 -0.15 -3.24
C LEU A 6 -9.40 0.31 -2.37
N GLY A 7 -8.48 1.10 -2.94
CA GLY A 7 -7.29 1.60 -2.25
C GLY A 7 -7.65 2.43 -1.03
N GLY A 8 -8.55 3.41 -1.18
CA GLY A 8 -8.98 4.27 -0.07
C GLY A 8 -9.53 3.49 1.13
N LYS A 9 -10.38 2.49 0.89
CA LYS A 9 -10.93 1.62 1.96
C LYS A 9 -9.85 0.74 2.58
N VAL A 10 -8.91 0.22 1.80
CA VAL A 10 -7.86 -0.70 2.27
C VAL A 10 -6.84 -0.01 3.17
N ILE A 11 -6.53 1.27 2.94
CA ILE A 11 -5.49 1.99 3.69
C ILE A 11 -6.04 3.05 4.64
N GLY A 12 -7.16 3.67 4.31
CA GLY A 12 -7.75 4.77 5.10
C GLY A 12 -8.72 4.30 6.18
N LEU A 13 -9.47 3.21 5.95
CA LEU A 13 -10.44 2.71 6.93
C LEU A 13 -9.83 1.92 8.11
N PRO A 14 -8.77 1.10 7.94
CA PRO A 14 -8.26 0.28 9.05
C PRO A 14 -7.84 1.06 10.30
N PRO A 15 -7.26 2.28 10.22
CA PRO A 15 -6.99 3.07 11.41
C PRO A 15 -8.26 3.39 12.21
N VAL A 16 -9.39 3.67 11.54
CA VAL A 16 -10.68 3.89 12.20
C VAL A 16 -11.20 2.61 12.85
N LEU A 17 -11.14 1.48 12.12
CA LEU A 17 -11.60 0.18 12.62
C LEU A 17 -10.83 -0.28 13.87
N ASN A 18 -9.52 -0.08 13.88
CA ASN A 18 -8.65 -0.62 14.91
C ASN A 18 -8.39 0.34 16.08
N PHE A 19 -8.47 1.65 15.84
CA PHE A 19 -8.05 2.66 16.82
C PHE A 19 -9.07 3.79 17.05
N GLY A 20 -10.17 3.84 16.30
CA GLY A 20 -11.25 4.79 16.56
C GLY A 20 -12.05 4.45 17.81
N SER A 21 -12.74 5.43 18.38
CA SER A 21 -13.75 5.18 19.41
C SER A 21 -14.95 4.44 18.84
N GLU A 22 -15.80 3.87 19.69
CA GLU A 22 -17.02 3.19 19.24
C GLU A 22 -17.97 4.15 18.51
N GLU A 23 -18.03 5.41 18.94
CA GLU A 23 -18.80 6.47 18.29
C GLU A 23 -18.27 6.77 16.88
N LEU A 24 -16.94 6.87 16.71
CA LEU A 24 -16.34 7.05 15.38
C LEU A 24 -16.60 5.85 14.48
N LYS A 25 -16.44 4.62 14.99
CA LYS A 25 -16.70 3.41 14.20
C LYS A 25 -18.14 3.36 13.73
N ALA A 26 -19.10 3.57 14.62
CA ALA A 26 -20.53 3.54 14.31
C ALA A 26 -20.92 4.58 13.26
N ARG A 27 -20.27 5.74 13.27
CA ARG A 27 -20.55 6.85 12.35
C ARG A 27 -19.90 6.68 10.97
N ILE A 28 -18.66 6.18 10.92
CA ILE A 28 -17.83 6.25 9.71
C ILE A 28 -17.80 4.94 8.94
N VAL A 29 -17.74 3.80 9.64
CA VAL A 29 -17.51 2.49 9.02
C VAL A 29 -18.67 2.10 8.09
N PRO A 30 -19.96 2.20 8.48
CA PRO A 30 -21.06 1.80 7.62
C PRO A 30 -21.08 2.58 6.30
N ASP A 31 -20.94 3.91 6.35
CA ASP A 31 -21.00 4.76 5.16
C ASP A 31 -19.84 4.48 4.18
N VAL A 32 -18.65 4.20 4.70
CA VAL A 32 -17.50 3.85 3.87
C VAL A 32 -17.67 2.46 3.25
N LEU A 33 -18.15 1.47 4.02
CA LEU A 33 -18.36 0.12 3.51
C LEU A 33 -19.48 0.07 2.46
N ASP A 34 -20.58 0.78 2.71
CA ASP A 34 -21.71 0.98 1.77
C ASP A 34 -21.31 1.76 0.51
N GLY A 35 -20.17 2.46 0.53
CA GLY A 35 -19.70 3.27 -0.59
C GLY A 35 -20.44 4.61 -0.73
N LYS A 36 -21.16 5.06 0.31
CA LYS A 36 -21.79 6.39 0.38
C LYS A 36 -20.77 7.48 0.61
N LYS A 37 -19.70 7.16 1.33
CA LYS A 37 -18.59 8.05 1.66
C LYS A 37 -17.25 7.42 1.33
N PHE A 38 -16.27 8.25 1.00
CA PHE A 38 -14.93 7.84 0.62
C PHE A 38 -13.92 8.24 1.68
N ILE A 39 -12.91 7.39 1.89
CA ILE A 39 -11.83 7.65 2.85
C ILE A 39 -10.47 7.49 2.18
N CYS A 40 -9.46 8.20 2.68
CA CYS A 40 -8.07 8.03 2.29
C CYS A 40 -7.11 8.10 3.48
N LEU A 41 -5.91 7.54 3.30
CA LEU A 41 -4.80 7.66 4.23
C LEU A 41 -3.88 8.81 3.80
N ALA A 42 -3.73 9.82 4.64
CA ALA A 42 -3.02 11.07 4.36
C ALA A 42 -1.77 11.21 5.26
N ILE A 43 -0.75 10.41 4.95
CA ILE A 43 0.54 10.44 5.69
C ILE A 43 1.59 11.23 4.92
N SER A 44 1.95 10.77 3.71
CA SER A 44 3.10 11.28 2.97
C SER A 44 3.02 12.77 2.64
N GLU A 45 4.18 13.43 2.72
CA GLU A 45 4.37 14.84 2.40
C GLU A 45 5.43 14.97 1.29
N ALA A 46 5.58 16.16 0.71
CA ALA A 46 6.56 16.38 -0.36
C ALA A 46 8.01 16.06 0.07
N HIS A 47 8.31 16.21 1.36
CA HIS A 47 9.64 16.01 1.94
C HIS A 47 9.73 14.75 2.81
N ALA A 48 8.60 14.12 3.13
CA ALA A 48 8.53 12.98 4.05
C ALA A 48 7.76 11.81 3.41
N GLY A 49 8.51 10.84 2.92
CA GLY A 49 8.01 9.58 2.34
C GLY A 49 8.55 8.38 3.09
N SER A 50 9.71 7.88 2.67
CA SER A 50 10.43 6.79 3.36
C SER A 50 10.80 7.13 4.80
N ASP A 51 11.16 8.40 5.05
CA ASP A 51 11.35 8.94 6.40
C ASP A 51 10.05 9.56 6.92
N VAL A 52 9.17 8.70 7.45
CA VAL A 52 7.90 9.13 8.05
C VAL A 52 8.09 9.93 9.33
N MET A 53 9.30 9.96 9.92
CA MET A 53 9.57 10.77 11.10
C MET A 53 9.76 12.25 10.75
N GLY A 54 9.92 12.57 9.46
CA GLY A 54 10.07 13.94 8.96
C GLY A 54 8.76 14.69 8.70
N LEU A 55 7.59 14.19 9.12
CA LEU A 55 6.31 14.88 8.89
C LEU A 55 6.29 16.27 9.53
N GLN A 56 5.73 17.23 8.79
CA GLN A 56 5.66 18.64 9.15
C GLN A 56 4.22 19.13 9.34
N THR A 57 3.20 18.41 8.86
CA THR A 57 1.79 18.75 9.15
C THR A 57 1.59 18.72 10.66
N THR A 58 1.12 19.82 11.23
CA THR A 58 0.92 19.98 12.67
C THR A 58 -0.55 19.81 13.06
N ALA A 59 -0.77 19.42 14.31
CA ALA A 59 -2.04 19.55 14.98
C ALA A 59 -1.80 20.15 16.37
N VAL A 60 -2.45 21.27 16.67
CA VAL A 60 -2.34 21.99 17.96
C VAL A 60 -3.72 22.04 18.58
N LYS A 61 -3.82 21.90 19.91
CA LYS A 61 -5.12 22.02 20.58
C LYS A 61 -5.62 23.46 20.55
N SER A 62 -6.92 23.65 20.37
CA SER A 62 -7.59 24.93 20.62
C SER A 62 -7.39 25.38 22.07
N GLU A 63 -7.59 26.66 22.35
CA GLU A 63 -7.44 27.22 23.70
C GLU A 63 -8.32 26.52 24.75
N ASP A 64 -9.50 26.04 24.35
CA ASP A 64 -10.42 25.30 25.21
C ASP A 64 -10.16 23.78 25.25
N GLY A 65 -9.16 23.31 24.49
CA GLY A 65 -8.73 21.92 24.43
C GLY A 65 -9.73 20.95 23.77
N LYS A 66 -10.78 21.45 23.11
CA LYS A 66 -11.82 20.61 22.51
C LYS A 66 -11.55 20.20 21.08
N GLU A 67 -10.73 20.97 20.37
CA GLU A 67 -10.45 20.76 18.96
C GLU A 67 -8.94 20.69 18.69
N TRP A 68 -8.59 20.00 17.62
CA TRP A 68 -7.33 20.09 16.92
C TRP A 68 -7.45 21.14 15.83
N ILE A 69 -6.44 21.99 15.74
CA ILE A 69 -6.23 22.95 14.65
C ILE A 69 -5.09 22.40 13.80
N ILE A 70 -5.41 21.97 12.59
CA ILE A 70 -4.49 21.23 11.70
C ILE A 70 -4.03 22.13 10.56
N ASN A 71 -2.70 22.18 10.39
CA ASN A 71 -2.06 22.95 9.32
C ASN A 71 -0.97 22.12 8.63
N GLY A 72 -0.95 22.12 7.30
CA GLY A 72 0.09 21.44 6.53
C GLY A 72 -0.39 20.91 5.20
N THR A 73 0.42 20.04 4.60
CA THR A 73 0.13 19.53 3.26
C THR A 73 0.51 18.07 3.12
N LYS A 74 -0.30 17.32 2.36
CA LYS A 74 -0.11 15.91 2.06
C LYS A 74 -0.02 15.71 0.56
N LYS A 75 0.78 14.74 0.13
CA LYS A 75 1.06 14.54 -1.30
C LYS A 75 1.03 13.06 -1.65
N TRP A 76 0.54 12.77 -2.86
CA TRP A 76 0.36 11.41 -3.39
C TRP A 76 -0.73 10.61 -2.69
N ILE A 77 -1.77 11.30 -2.22
CA ILE A 77 -2.83 10.68 -1.42
C ILE A 77 -3.83 9.99 -2.33
N THR A 78 -3.74 8.66 -2.40
CA THR A 78 -4.70 7.81 -3.12
C THR A 78 -6.11 8.07 -2.61
N ASN A 79 -7.07 8.19 -3.53
CA ASN A 79 -8.47 8.50 -3.27
C ASN A 79 -8.73 9.93 -2.71
N GLY A 80 -7.70 10.74 -2.44
CA GLY A 80 -7.85 12.06 -1.85
C GLY A 80 -8.66 13.05 -2.69
N THR A 81 -8.77 12.84 -4.01
CA THR A 81 -9.63 13.68 -4.88
C THR A 81 -11.11 13.51 -4.54
N PHE A 82 -11.51 12.32 -4.09
CA PHE A 82 -12.92 11.97 -3.83
C PHE A 82 -13.25 11.78 -2.36
N ALA A 83 -12.22 11.68 -1.50
CA ALA A 83 -12.37 11.38 -0.08
C ALA A 83 -13.24 12.42 0.63
N ASP A 84 -14.22 11.95 1.39
CA ASP A 84 -14.95 12.70 2.41
C ASP A 84 -14.21 12.69 3.76
N TYR A 85 -13.42 11.63 4.00
CA TYR A 85 -12.69 11.42 5.24
C TYR A 85 -11.19 11.23 4.96
N PHE A 86 -10.35 11.81 5.81
CA PHE A 86 -8.90 11.75 5.72
C PHE A 86 -8.35 11.24 7.04
N THR A 87 -7.67 10.10 7.00
CA THR A 87 -6.86 9.65 8.13
C THR A 87 -5.50 10.32 8.06
N VAL A 88 -5.30 11.38 8.84
CA VAL A 88 -4.15 12.28 8.73
C VAL A 88 -3.15 11.99 9.84
N GLY A 89 -1.88 11.81 9.48
CA GLY A 89 -0.78 11.78 10.44
C GLY A 89 -0.26 13.19 10.69
N CYS A 90 -0.29 13.65 11.94
CA CYS A 90 0.10 14.99 12.35
C CYS A 90 1.19 14.93 13.42
N LYS A 91 2.04 15.96 13.45
CA LYS A 91 2.94 16.25 14.55
C LYS A 91 2.20 17.07 15.61
N THR A 92 2.22 16.59 16.84
CA THR A 92 1.67 17.23 18.04
C THR A 92 2.80 17.48 19.04
N GLU A 93 2.53 18.17 20.14
CA GLU A 93 3.53 18.40 21.20
C GLU A 93 4.09 17.09 21.77
N ASP A 94 3.21 16.10 21.99
CA ASP A 94 3.55 14.79 22.55
C ASP A 94 4.12 13.78 21.53
N GLY A 95 4.40 14.21 20.28
CA GLY A 95 4.95 13.35 19.23
C GLY A 95 4.08 13.31 17.98
N PHE A 96 3.67 12.12 17.55
CA PHE A 96 2.78 11.97 16.40
C PHE A 96 1.39 11.57 16.86
N THR A 97 0.37 12.11 16.20
CA THR A 97 -1.04 11.76 16.45
C THR A 97 -1.72 11.54 15.11
N VAL A 98 -2.57 10.50 15.03
CA VAL A 98 -3.37 10.25 13.83
C VAL A 98 -4.79 10.74 14.10
N ILE A 99 -5.31 11.58 13.21
CA ILE A 99 -6.60 12.27 13.39
C ILE A 99 -7.47 11.99 12.17
N LEU A 100 -8.74 11.64 12.41
CA LEU A 100 -9.73 11.54 11.35
C LEU A 100 -10.30 12.93 11.03
N VAL A 101 -9.96 13.47 9.87
CA VAL A 101 -10.41 14.77 9.40
C VAL A 101 -11.54 14.57 8.39
N GLU A 102 -12.61 15.34 8.52
CA GLU A 102 -13.70 15.35 7.54
C GLU A 102 -13.45 16.46 6.52
N ARG A 103 -13.85 16.24 5.27
CA ARG A 103 -13.79 17.30 4.26
C ARG A 103 -14.70 18.45 4.68
N GLY A 104 -14.13 19.65 4.75
CA GLY A 104 -14.83 20.86 5.16
C GLY A 104 -13.99 22.11 4.88
N PRO A 105 -14.32 23.24 5.53
CA PRO A 105 -13.52 24.46 5.47
C PRO A 105 -12.04 24.18 5.77
N GLY A 106 -11.14 24.83 5.02
CA GLY A 106 -9.70 24.66 5.17
C GLY A 106 -9.11 23.38 4.57
N VAL A 107 -9.94 22.44 4.07
CA VAL A 107 -9.47 21.21 3.40
C VAL A 107 -9.59 21.34 1.88
N GLU A 108 -8.47 21.60 1.22
CA GLU A 108 -8.41 21.68 -0.25
C GLU A 108 -7.74 20.46 -0.85
N THR A 109 -8.22 19.99 -2.00
CA THR A 109 -7.63 18.85 -2.71
C THR A 109 -7.41 19.16 -4.18
N LYS A 110 -6.19 18.94 -4.66
CA LYS A 110 -5.81 19.09 -6.07
C LYS A 110 -5.42 17.73 -6.64
N SER A 111 -6.14 17.29 -7.68
CA SER A 111 -5.84 16.02 -8.34
C SER A 111 -4.45 16.01 -8.97
N ILE A 112 -3.76 14.89 -8.84
CA ILE A 112 -2.46 14.64 -9.47
C ILE A 112 -2.59 13.46 -10.44
N LYS A 113 -2.21 13.69 -11.71
CA LYS A 113 -2.15 12.63 -12.71
C LYS A 113 -0.89 11.80 -12.50
N THR A 114 -1.06 10.49 -12.34
CA THR A 114 0.02 9.53 -12.11
C THR A 114 0.00 8.43 -13.16
N SER A 115 1.16 7.82 -13.40
CA SER A 115 1.31 6.74 -14.40
C SER A 115 0.86 5.37 -13.89
N TYR A 116 0.73 5.18 -12.57
CA TYR A 116 0.39 3.87 -11.99
C TYR A 116 -1.09 3.53 -12.14
N SER A 117 -1.99 4.51 -11.93
CA SER A 117 -3.42 4.28 -12.11
C SER A 117 -4.16 5.58 -12.44
N PRO A 118 -4.85 5.66 -13.59
CA PRO A 118 -5.67 6.83 -13.95
C PRO A 118 -6.94 6.94 -13.09
N THR A 119 -7.28 5.91 -12.31
CA THR A 119 -8.50 5.83 -11.52
C THR A 119 -8.25 5.88 -10.01
N ALA A 120 -7.01 6.16 -9.59
CA ALA A 120 -6.66 6.21 -8.18
C ALA A 120 -7.21 7.44 -7.44
N GLY A 121 -7.55 8.52 -8.15
CA GLY A 121 -7.95 9.77 -7.51
C GLY A 121 -6.84 10.39 -6.65
N THR A 122 -5.57 10.17 -7.02
CA THR A 122 -4.41 10.67 -6.29
C THR A 122 -4.48 12.19 -6.14
N ALA A 123 -4.25 12.73 -4.95
CA ALA A 123 -4.34 14.15 -4.68
C ALA A 123 -3.15 14.70 -3.90
N TYR A 124 -2.93 15.99 -4.09
CA TYR A 124 -2.30 16.88 -3.13
C TYR A 124 -3.40 17.46 -2.24
N ILE A 125 -3.15 17.54 -0.93
CA ILE A 125 -4.11 17.99 0.06
C ILE A 125 -3.47 19.12 0.86
N THR A 126 -4.21 20.22 1.03
CA THR A 126 -3.84 21.32 1.92
C THR A 126 -4.81 21.33 3.09
N PHE A 127 -4.27 21.47 4.29
CA PHE A 127 -5.00 21.76 5.51
C PHE A 127 -4.58 23.17 5.96
N ASP A 128 -5.53 24.10 5.97
CA ASP A 128 -5.35 25.49 6.39
C ASP A 128 -6.39 25.79 7.48
N ASP A 129 -5.91 25.93 8.72
CA ASP A 129 -6.71 26.20 9.91
C ASP A 129 -7.92 25.26 10.07
N VAL A 130 -7.69 23.95 9.94
CA VAL A 130 -8.76 22.95 9.98
C VAL A 130 -9.06 22.53 11.41
N HIS A 131 -10.27 22.87 11.87
CA HIS A 131 -10.79 22.51 13.19
C HIS A 131 -11.41 21.12 13.20
N VAL A 132 -10.95 20.26 14.11
CA VAL A 132 -11.42 18.87 14.23
C VAL A 132 -11.61 18.51 15.70
N PRO A 133 -12.75 17.96 16.14
CA PRO A 133 -12.92 17.55 17.53
C PRO A 133 -11.82 16.61 18.01
N VAL A 134 -11.33 16.77 19.25
CA VAL A 134 -10.30 15.88 19.84
C VAL A 134 -10.78 14.43 19.89
N GLY A 135 -12.09 14.19 19.96
CA GLY A 135 -12.72 12.86 19.86
C GLY A 135 -12.47 12.13 18.53
N ASN A 136 -11.99 12.82 17.49
CA ASN A 136 -11.60 12.20 16.21
C ASN A 136 -10.16 11.63 16.21
N THR A 137 -9.47 11.68 17.36
CA THR A 137 -8.14 11.08 17.53
C THR A 137 -8.23 9.56 17.40
N LEU A 138 -7.37 8.97 16.57
CA LEU A 138 -7.26 7.53 16.37
C LEU A 138 -6.10 7.01 17.21
N GLY A 139 -6.41 6.24 18.25
CA GLY A 139 -5.44 5.74 19.22
C GLY A 139 -5.10 6.78 20.28
N GLN A 140 -3.90 6.67 20.86
CA GLN A 140 -3.43 7.58 21.89
C GLN A 140 -2.77 8.82 21.26
N GLU A 141 -3.03 9.99 21.83
CA GLU A 141 -2.27 11.22 21.55
C GLU A 141 -0.78 10.99 21.79
N GLY A 142 0.08 11.44 20.86
CA GLY A 142 1.53 11.14 20.85
C GLY A 142 1.88 9.70 20.44
N GLY A 143 0.92 8.78 20.44
CA GLY A 143 1.07 7.36 20.06
C GLY A 143 0.82 7.05 18.58
N GLY A 144 0.63 8.07 17.74
CA GLY A 144 0.26 7.96 16.33
C GLY A 144 1.27 7.19 15.47
N ILE A 145 2.54 7.13 15.86
CA ILE A 145 3.53 6.30 15.16
C ILE A 145 3.15 4.82 15.17
N PHE A 146 2.57 4.32 16.26
CA PHE A 146 2.12 2.93 16.35
C PHE A 146 0.93 2.66 15.42
N VAL A 147 0.01 3.63 15.32
CA VAL A 147 -1.14 3.57 14.41
C VAL A 147 -0.67 3.53 12.96
N MET A 148 0.22 4.44 12.57
CA MET A 148 0.78 4.50 11.21
C MET A 148 1.51 3.22 10.83
N LEU A 149 2.45 2.76 11.69
CA LEU A 149 3.23 1.55 11.41
C LEU A 149 2.38 0.28 11.38
N SER A 150 1.36 0.16 12.25
CA SER A 150 0.42 -0.95 12.21
C SER A 150 -0.35 -0.97 10.88
N ASN A 151 -0.78 0.20 10.42
CA ASN A 151 -1.50 0.32 9.15
C ASN A 151 -0.62 -0.02 7.94
N PHE A 152 0.64 0.41 7.95
CA PHE A 152 1.59 0.09 6.88
C PHE A 152 1.84 -1.42 6.73
N ASN A 153 1.90 -2.17 7.84
CA ASN A 153 2.04 -3.62 7.76
C ASN A 153 0.84 -4.28 7.08
N HIS A 154 -0.38 -3.83 7.40
CA HIS A 154 -1.59 -4.29 6.73
C HIS A 154 -1.59 -3.93 5.23
N GLU A 155 -1.28 -2.67 4.89
CA GLU A 155 -1.20 -2.22 3.49
C GLU A 155 -0.22 -3.06 2.67
N ARG A 156 1.00 -3.26 3.19
CA ARG A 156 2.04 -4.08 2.53
C ARG A 156 1.58 -5.51 2.32
N TRP A 157 0.92 -6.12 3.31
CA TRP A 157 0.36 -7.44 3.18
C TRP A 157 -0.71 -7.50 2.07
N VAL A 158 -1.66 -6.55 2.03
CA VAL A 158 -2.69 -6.50 0.98
C VAL A 158 -2.07 -6.35 -0.42
N MET A 159 -1.01 -5.56 -0.57
CA MET A 159 -0.31 -5.43 -1.84
C MET A 159 0.26 -6.76 -2.34
N CYS A 160 0.66 -7.66 -1.43
CA CYS A 160 1.18 -8.98 -1.79
C CYS A 160 0.09 -9.96 -2.23
N CYS A 161 -1.19 -9.69 -1.91
CA CYS A 161 -2.32 -10.51 -2.35
C CYS A 161 -2.59 -10.45 -3.86
N ALA A 162 -1.96 -9.49 -4.57
CA ALA A 162 -2.01 -9.45 -6.03
C ALA A 162 -1.07 -10.51 -6.62
N SER A 163 -1.62 -11.68 -6.96
CA SER A 163 -0.84 -12.80 -7.55
C SER A 163 -0.21 -12.44 -8.90
N ALA A 164 1.03 -12.87 -9.13
CA ALA A 164 1.68 -12.81 -10.43
C ALA A 164 0.87 -13.62 -11.48
N ARG A 165 0.26 -12.92 -12.44
CA ARG A 165 -0.65 -13.52 -13.43
C ARG A 165 0.12 -14.23 -14.54
N ILE A 166 0.33 -15.54 -14.39
CA ILE A 166 0.99 -16.37 -15.41
C ILE A 166 0.02 -16.96 -16.45
N GLU A 167 -1.28 -16.93 -16.16
CA GLU A 167 -2.32 -17.62 -16.95
C GLU A 167 -2.37 -17.15 -18.40
N GLU A 168 -2.26 -15.84 -18.64
CA GLU A 168 -2.26 -15.27 -19.99
C GLU A 168 -1.06 -15.76 -20.82
N CYS A 169 0.10 -15.98 -20.19
CA CYS A 169 1.27 -16.56 -20.84
C CYS A 169 1.07 -18.03 -21.17
N LEU A 170 0.46 -18.81 -20.26
CA LEU A 170 0.12 -20.20 -20.53
C LEU A 170 -0.86 -20.31 -21.70
N LYS A 171 -1.96 -19.55 -21.68
CA LYS A 171 -2.92 -19.48 -22.78
C LYS A 171 -2.26 -19.13 -24.11
N TRP A 172 -1.46 -18.08 -24.13
CA TRP A 172 -0.81 -17.61 -25.35
C TRP A 172 0.19 -18.64 -25.90
N THR A 173 1.00 -19.25 -25.03
CA THR A 173 2.00 -20.23 -25.45
C THR A 173 1.39 -21.53 -25.99
N THR A 174 0.17 -21.89 -25.57
CA THR A 174 -0.62 -23.00 -26.12
C THR A 174 -1.20 -22.68 -27.49
N GLN A 175 -1.69 -21.45 -27.69
CA GLN A 175 -2.36 -21.05 -28.93
C GLN A 175 -1.38 -20.68 -30.06
N ARG A 176 -0.26 -20.05 -29.72
CA ARG A 176 0.70 -19.54 -30.70
C ARG A 176 1.51 -20.69 -31.29
N LYS A 177 1.47 -20.86 -32.61
CA LYS A 177 2.35 -21.80 -33.34
C LYS A 177 3.61 -21.09 -33.88
N VAL A 178 4.76 -21.71 -33.69
CA VAL A 178 6.06 -21.34 -34.27
C VAL A 178 6.80 -22.61 -34.67
N PHE A 179 7.53 -22.59 -35.78
CA PHE A 179 8.24 -23.78 -36.29
C PHE A 179 7.34 -25.03 -36.36
N GLY A 180 6.07 -24.84 -36.76
CA GLY A 180 5.08 -25.92 -36.90
C GLY A 180 4.49 -26.47 -35.59
N LYS A 181 4.90 -26.00 -34.42
CA LYS A 181 4.46 -26.51 -33.10
C LYS A 181 3.99 -25.39 -32.17
N PRO A 182 3.21 -25.66 -31.11
CA PRO A 182 2.88 -24.66 -30.08
C PRO A 182 4.14 -24.02 -29.48
N LEU A 183 4.06 -22.75 -29.06
CA LEU A 183 5.19 -21.97 -28.57
C LEU A 183 5.83 -22.61 -27.32
N HIS A 184 5.04 -23.22 -26.44
CA HIS A 184 5.56 -23.99 -25.29
C HIS A 184 6.35 -25.25 -25.69
N SER A 185 6.37 -25.66 -26.97
CA SER A 185 7.25 -26.75 -27.43
C SER A 185 8.72 -26.33 -27.46
N GLN A 186 9.01 -25.02 -27.47
CA GLN A 186 10.37 -24.49 -27.47
C GLN A 186 10.93 -24.50 -26.04
N ALA A 187 12.11 -25.09 -25.85
CA ALA A 187 12.73 -25.23 -24.52
C ALA A 187 12.96 -23.87 -23.84
N VAL A 188 13.36 -22.86 -24.61
CA VAL A 188 13.57 -21.49 -24.12
C VAL A 188 12.30 -20.85 -23.55
N ILE A 189 11.12 -21.22 -24.07
CA ILE A 189 9.83 -20.74 -23.56
C ILE A 189 9.48 -21.47 -22.26
N ARG A 190 9.68 -22.79 -22.20
CA ARG A 190 9.45 -23.55 -20.96
C ARG A 190 10.36 -23.09 -19.82
N SER A 191 11.60 -22.72 -20.11
CA SER A 191 12.53 -22.14 -19.12
C SER A 191 11.97 -20.86 -18.49
N LYS A 192 11.42 -19.95 -19.31
CA LYS A 192 10.74 -18.73 -18.81
C LYS A 192 9.51 -19.06 -17.97
N LEU A 193 8.65 -19.95 -18.47
CA LEU A 193 7.45 -20.37 -17.74
C LEU A 193 7.81 -20.99 -16.38
N ALA A 194 8.87 -21.81 -16.32
CA ALA A 194 9.34 -22.40 -15.07
C ALA A 194 9.76 -21.33 -14.05
N ALA A 195 10.52 -20.31 -14.48
CA ALA A 195 10.92 -19.20 -13.61
C ALA A 195 9.70 -18.37 -13.13
N MET A 196 8.76 -18.07 -14.03
CA MET A 196 7.52 -17.35 -13.69
C MET A 196 6.67 -18.13 -12.68
N ILE A 197 6.51 -19.44 -12.87
CA ILE A 197 5.79 -20.32 -11.94
C ILE A 197 6.48 -20.34 -10.58
N ALA A 198 7.81 -20.55 -10.54
CA ALA A 198 8.55 -20.60 -9.29
C ALA A 198 8.42 -19.31 -8.46
N ARG A 199 8.48 -18.14 -9.10
CA ARG A 199 8.25 -16.84 -8.45
C ARG A 199 6.84 -16.71 -7.89
N ALA A 200 5.83 -17.05 -8.69
CA ALA A 200 4.42 -16.95 -8.29
C ALA A 200 4.10 -17.88 -7.11
N GLU A 201 4.52 -19.14 -7.19
CA GLU A 201 4.32 -20.12 -6.12
C GLU A 201 5.06 -19.70 -4.83
N SER A 202 6.31 -19.23 -4.94
CA SER A 202 7.08 -18.78 -3.78
C SER A 202 6.40 -17.60 -3.06
N ALA A 203 5.94 -16.60 -3.81
CA ALA A 203 5.22 -15.46 -3.25
C ALA A 203 3.90 -15.89 -2.60
N GLN A 204 3.13 -16.77 -3.25
CA GLN A 204 1.86 -17.27 -2.70
C GLN A 204 2.08 -18.04 -1.39
N HIS A 205 3.02 -18.99 -1.34
CA HIS A 205 3.27 -19.76 -0.13
C HIS A 205 3.73 -18.89 1.05
N TRP A 206 4.60 -17.90 0.77
CA TRP A 206 5.05 -16.96 1.80
C TRP A 206 3.90 -16.05 2.27
N LEU A 207 3.07 -15.55 1.36
CA LEU A 207 1.85 -14.81 1.69
C LEU A 207 0.91 -15.61 2.59
N GLU A 208 0.59 -16.84 2.22
CA GLU A 208 -0.28 -17.73 3.01
C GLU A 208 0.28 -17.98 4.41
N ASN A 209 1.60 -18.21 4.51
CA ASN A 209 2.27 -18.39 5.79
C ASN A 209 2.17 -17.14 6.69
N ILE A 210 2.42 -15.95 6.14
CA ILE A 210 2.26 -14.69 6.88
C ILE A 210 0.80 -14.46 7.28
N THR A 211 -0.14 -14.72 6.36
CA THR A 211 -1.58 -14.56 6.59
C THR A 211 -2.05 -15.45 7.74
N TYR A 212 -1.67 -16.73 7.72
CA TYR A 212 -1.95 -17.66 8.80
C TYR A 212 -1.42 -17.15 10.14
N GLN A 213 -0.18 -16.65 10.18
CA GLN A 213 0.38 -16.07 11.40
C GLN A 213 -0.38 -14.82 11.87
N MET A 214 -0.76 -13.92 10.94
CA MET A 214 -1.56 -12.74 11.27
C MET A 214 -2.92 -13.11 11.88
N CYS A 215 -3.61 -14.10 11.33
CA CYS A 215 -4.88 -14.59 11.87
C CYS A 215 -4.76 -15.22 13.27
N ASN A 216 -3.56 -15.66 13.67
CA ASN A 216 -3.29 -16.34 14.94
C ASN A 216 -2.44 -15.51 15.91
N MET A 217 -2.21 -14.22 15.64
CA MET A 217 -1.41 -13.33 16.47
C MET A 217 -2.16 -12.04 16.78
N SER A 218 -2.01 -11.54 18.00
CA SER A 218 -2.43 -10.16 18.34
C SER A 218 -1.63 -9.14 17.51
N TYR A 219 -2.20 -7.95 17.28
CA TYR A 219 -1.51 -6.85 16.58
C TYR A 219 -0.13 -6.52 17.17
N LYS A 220 0.01 -6.58 18.51
CA LYS A 220 1.29 -6.38 19.18
C LYS A 220 2.32 -7.45 18.82
N GLN A 221 1.90 -8.72 18.72
CA GLN A 221 2.77 -9.81 18.28
C GLN A 221 3.13 -9.68 16.81
N GLN A 222 2.17 -9.32 15.95
CA GLN A 222 2.41 -9.08 14.52
C GLN A 222 3.44 -7.96 14.31
N ALA A 223 3.28 -6.82 15.00
CA ALA A 223 4.20 -5.69 14.90
C ALA A 223 5.65 -6.05 15.31
N ASN A 224 5.81 -6.96 16.27
CA ASN A 224 7.11 -7.41 16.73
C ASN A 224 7.72 -8.48 15.81
N LYS A 225 6.94 -9.51 15.45
CA LYS A 225 7.45 -10.72 14.79
C LYS A 225 7.34 -10.70 13.26
N LEU A 226 6.35 -10.00 12.72
CA LEU A 226 5.99 -10.08 11.30
C LEU A 226 6.36 -8.83 10.51
N ALA A 227 6.62 -7.69 11.14
CA ALA A 227 6.92 -6.44 10.41
C ALA A 227 8.08 -6.60 9.41
N GLY A 228 9.17 -7.26 9.80
CA GLY A 228 10.29 -7.56 8.90
C GLY A 228 9.95 -8.59 7.83
N GLN A 229 9.16 -9.62 8.17
CA GLN A 229 8.73 -10.66 7.23
C GLN A 229 7.79 -10.11 6.15
N ILE A 230 6.85 -9.24 6.53
CA ILE A 230 5.96 -8.53 5.61
C ILE A 230 6.76 -7.60 4.70
N ALA A 231 7.77 -6.91 5.23
CA ALA A 231 8.64 -6.05 4.44
C ALA A 231 9.44 -6.84 3.38
N PHE A 232 10.01 -7.99 3.76
CA PHE A 232 10.67 -8.88 2.82
C PHE A 232 9.72 -9.46 1.78
N LEU A 233 8.54 -9.94 2.19
CA LEU A 233 7.53 -10.46 1.26
C LEU A 233 7.11 -9.40 0.25
N LYS A 234 6.86 -8.16 0.68
CA LYS A 234 6.52 -7.05 -0.22
C LYS A 234 7.62 -6.83 -1.24
N SER A 235 8.86 -6.69 -0.78
CA SER A 235 10.02 -6.48 -1.65
C SER A 235 10.21 -7.63 -2.65
N TYR A 236 10.10 -8.87 -2.18
CA TYR A 236 10.18 -10.06 -3.03
C TYR A 236 9.05 -10.13 -4.06
N SER A 237 7.81 -9.84 -3.65
CA SER A 237 6.62 -9.96 -4.51
C SER A 237 6.63 -8.92 -5.63
N THR A 238 6.99 -7.67 -5.33
CA THR A 238 7.04 -6.61 -6.34
C THR A 238 8.22 -6.79 -7.29
N SER A 239 9.38 -7.22 -6.79
CA SER A 239 10.53 -7.56 -7.64
C SER A 239 10.23 -8.76 -8.56
N SER A 240 9.64 -9.82 -8.01
CA SER A 240 9.19 -10.99 -8.76
C SER A 240 8.14 -10.65 -9.83
N GLY A 241 7.22 -9.72 -9.51
CA GLY A 241 6.24 -9.20 -10.45
C GLY A 241 6.87 -8.49 -11.64
N GLN A 242 7.90 -7.65 -11.39
CA GLN A 242 8.66 -6.97 -12.43
C GLN A 242 9.36 -7.96 -13.38
N GLU A 243 10.06 -8.96 -12.82
CA GLU A 243 10.71 -10.00 -13.63
C GLU A 243 9.70 -10.81 -14.44
N THR A 244 8.57 -11.18 -13.82
CA THR A 244 7.48 -11.91 -14.48
C THR A 244 6.87 -11.09 -15.62
N ALA A 245 6.68 -9.79 -15.43
CA ALA A 245 6.17 -8.90 -16.47
C ALA A 245 7.15 -8.80 -17.65
N ARG A 246 8.46 -8.73 -17.38
CA ARG A 246 9.49 -8.74 -18.42
C ARG A 246 9.47 -10.03 -19.23
N ASP A 247 9.38 -11.18 -18.57
CA ASP A 247 9.26 -12.48 -19.24
C ASP A 247 7.96 -12.59 -20.06
N ALA A 248 6.86 -12.06 -19.54
CA ALA A 248 5.57 -12.05 -20.22
C ALA A 248 5.61 -11.23 -21.52
N VAL A 249 6.23 -10.04 -21.52
CA VAL A 249 6.43 -9.23 -22.74
C VAL A 249 7.22 -10.02 -23.79
N GLN A 250 8.29 -10.71 -23.38
CA GLN A 250 9.09 -11.53 -24.29
C GLN A 250 8.30 -12.71 -24.86
N ILE A 251 7.48 -13.39 -24.05
CA ILE A 251 6.61 -14.49 -24.48
C ILE A 251 5.54 -14.00 -25.48
N PHE A 252 4.98 -12.82 -25.25
CA PHE A 252 3.98 -12.21 -26.14
C PHE A 252 4.59 -11.60 -27.42
N GLY A 253 5.90 -11.37 -27.45
CA GLY A 253 6.61 -10.77 -28.57
C GLY A 253 6.02 -9.39 -28.93
N GLY A 254 5.79 -9.14 -30.22
CA GLY A 254 5.20 -7.87 -30.69
C GLY A 254 3.83 -7.54 -30.08
N ARG A 255 3.09 -8.51 -29.51
CA ARG A 255 1.86 -8.22 -28.77
C ARG A 255 2.13 -7.59 -27.40
N GLY A 256 3.25 -7.93 -26.76
CA GLY A 256 3.61 -7.44 -25.44
C GLY A 256 3.86 -5.93 -25.38
N ILE A 257 4.02 -5.28 -26.55
CA ILE A 257 4.19 -3.82 -26.67
C ILE A 257 2.92 -3.10 -27.15
N THR A 258 1.81 -3.81 -27.31
CA THR A 258 0.55 -3.22 -27.79
C THR A 258 -0.37 -2.85 -26.62
N ALA A 259 -0.73 -1.58 -26.51
CA ALA A 259 -1.67 -1.07 -25.50
C ALA A 259 -3.13 -1.50 -25.74
N THR A 260 -3.41 -2.19 -26.86
CA THR A 260 -4.75 -2.64 -27.26
C THR A 260 -4.77 -4.13 -27.61
N GLY A 261 -5.96 -4.67 -27.89
CA GLY A 261 -6.12 -6.06 -28.29
C GLY A 261 -5.66 -7.06 -27.23
N MET A 262 -5.10 -8.19 -27.66
CA MET A 262 -4.68 -9.29 -26.77
C MET A 262 -3.45 -8.95 -25.90
N GLY A 263 -2.67 -7.94 -26.28
CA GLY A 263 -1.46 -7.53 -25.55
C GLY A 263 -1.72 -6.59 -24.37
N LYS A 264 -2.90 -5.95 -24.33
CA LYS A 264 -3.19 -4.81 -23.45
C LYS A 264 -2.89 -5.06 -21.97
N PHE A 265 -3.14 -6.27 -21.47
CA PHE A 265 -2.91 -6.58 -20.05
C PHE A 265 -1.43 -6.82 -19.74
N ILE A 266 -0.67 -7.38 -20.68
CA ILE A 266 0.77 -7.60 -20.55
C ILE A 266 1.51 -6.27 -20.63
N GLU A 267 1.18 -5.43 -21.63
CA GLU A 267 1.74 -4.08 -21.75
C GLU A 267 1.44 -3.26 -20.50
N HIS A 268 0.17 -3.22 -20.08
CA HIS A 268 -0.25 -2.45 -18.92
C HIS A 268 0.48 -2.90 -17.66
N TYR A 269 0.49 -4.21 -17.39
CA TYR A 269 1.16 -4.76 -16.21
C TYR A 269 2.66 -4.47 -16.22
N HIS A 270 3.36 -4.67 -17.34
CA HIS A 270 4.79 -4.35 -17.47
C HIS A 270 5.07 -2.87 -17.22
N ARG A 271 4.22 -1.97 -17.71
CA ARG A 271 4.39 -0.53 -17.51
C ARG A 271 4.08 -0.09 -16.08
N THR A 272 3.17 -0.75 -15.38
CA THR A 272 2.70 -0.30 -14.05
C THR A 272 3.35 -1.02 -12.88
N VAL A 273 3.75 -2.28 -13.02
CA VAL A 273 4.32 -3.07 -11.90
C VAL A 273 5.58 -2.45 -11.26
N PRO A 274 6.45 -1.69 -11.96
CA PRO A 274 7.55 -1.00 -11.30
C PRO A 274 7.09 0.06 -10.29
N PHE A 275 5.87 0.58 -10.41
CA PHE A 275 5.35 1.52 -9.41
C PHE A 275 4.96 0.83 -8.10
N ASP A 276 4.56 -0.44 -8.13
CA ASP A 276 4.22 -1.20 -6.92
C ASP A 276 5.47 -1.40 -6.03
N ALA A 277 6.67 -1.42 -6.63
CA ALA A 277 7.94 -1.42 -5.92
C ALA A 277 8.13 -0.16 -5.04
N LEU A 278 7.51 0.97 -5.41
CA LEU A 278 7.57 2.23 -4.65
C LEU A 278 6.46 2.35 -3.59
N LEU A 279 5.24 1.93 -3.93
CA LEU A 279 4.06 2.03 -3.07
C LEU A 279 4.20 1.12 -1.83
N GLY A 280 3.55 1.48 -0.70
CA GLY A 280 3.67 0.73 0.56
C GLY A 280 5.08 0.72 1.21
N GLY A 281 6.01 1.49 0.64
CA GLY A 281 7.43 1.54 1.01
C GLY A 281 8.32 1.00 -0.11
N ALA A 282 9.38 1.74 -0.43
CA ALA A 282 10.34 1.36 -1.47
C ALA A 282 11.04 0.01 -1.12
N GLU A 283 11.31 -0.81 -2.14
CA GLU A 283 11.86 -2.16 -1.97
C GLU A 283 13.16 -2.21 -1.15
N ASP A 284 14.04 -1.23 -1.36
CA ASP A 284 15.32 -1.07 -0.66
C ASP A 284 15.13 -0.69 0.82
N VAL A 285 14.23 0.25 1.10
CA VAL A 285 13.85 0.65 2.46
C VAL A 285 13.22 -0.52 3.21
N LEU A 286 12.40 -1.33 2.55
CA LEU A 286 11.75 -2.48 3.15
C LEU A 286 12.72 -3.65 3.38
N ALA A 287 13.64 -3.90 2.45
CA ALA A 287 14.70 -4.89 2.65
C ALA A 287 15.58 -4.53 3.86
N ASP A 288 16.00 -3.26 3.97
CA ASP A 288 16.73 -2.75 5.13
C ASP A 288 15.92 -2.87 6.43
N LEU A 289 14.63 -2.51 6.41
CA LEU A 289 13.73 -2.69 7.55
C LEU A 289 13.70 -4.15 8.02
N GLY A 290 13.58 -5.10 7.08
CA GLY A 290 13.58 -6.52 7.38
C GLY A 290 14.86 -6.96 8.08
N VAL A 291 16.02 -6.51 7.59
CA VAL A 291 17.33 -6.80 8.20
C VAL A 291 17.44 -6.20 9.59
N ARG A 292 17.06 -4.93 9.78
CA ARG A 292 17.09 -4.27 11.10
C ARG A 292 16.21 -4.98 12.12
N GLN A 293 15.02 -5.45 11.72
CA GLN A 293 14.15 -6.23 12.61
C GLN A 293 14.78 -7.59 12.99
N ALA A 294 15.41 -8.28 12.04
CA ALA A 294 16.10 -9.54 12.32
C ALA A 294 17.28 -9.34 13.28
N LEU A 295 18.12 -8.32 13.06
CA LEU A 295 19.27 -8.01 13.91
C LEU A 295 18.85 -7.57 15.33
N ARG A 296 17.70 -6.91 15.48
CA ARG A 296 17.18 -6.51 16.80
C ARG A 296 16.93 -7.71 17.72
N ALA A 297 16.60 -8.87 17.15
CA ALA A 297 16.36 -10.10 17.91
C ALA A 297 17.65 -10.85 18.26
N MET A 298 18.79 -10.49 17.66
CA MET A 298 20.06 -11.16 17.91
C MET A 298 20.68 -10.74 19.25
N PRO A 299 21.24 -11.68 20.04
CA PRO A 299 21.99 -11.33 21.24
C PRO A 299 23.20 -10.45 20.89
N LYS A 300 23.46 -9.41 21.70
CA LYS A 300 24.61 -8.50 21.52
C LYS A 300 25.97 -9.21 21.53
N ASN A 301 26.04 -10.36 22.20
CA ASN A 301 27.25 -11.17 22.34
C ASN A 301 27.21 -12.44 21.48
N ALA A 302 26.44 -12.44 20.38
CA ALA A 302 26.34 -13.59 19.49
C ALA A 302 27.73 -14.03 19.00
N ARG A 303 28.04 -15.32 19.17
CA ARG A 303 29.22 -16.00 18.63
C ARG A 303 28.75 -17.27 17.93
N LEU A 304 29.46 -17.66 16.88
CA LEU A 304 29.25 -18.93 16.18
C LEU A 304 29.78 -20.11 17.00
#